data_AF-M7Z221-F1
#
_entry.id   AF-M7Z221-F1
#
_cell.length_a   1.000
_cell.length_b   1.000
_cell.length_c   1.000
_cell.angle_alpha   90.00
_cell.angle_beta   90.00
_cell.angle_gamma   90.00
#
_symmetry.space_group_name_H-M   'P 1'
#
loop_
_entity.id
_entity.type
_entity.pdbx_description
1 polymer ?
#
loop_
_entity_poly.entity_id
_entity_poly.type
_entity_poly.pdbx_seq_one_letter_code
_entity_poly.pdbx_strand_id
1 'polypeptide(L)'
;MVVEGVAWGVSVAGWIMSPIISKLLNKALSYCKFDKEETLQCLLMDVLPRLALTLEAVEDIHHRKFFEEMVRGLKSAFHDMEYILDDLEYIRHQKKLDKLKSLQHKRGKKRARTASDAEASTSNKVLSCFPQLLAI
;
A
#
# COMPACT_ATOMS: atom_id res chain seq x y z
N MET A 1 -26.53 36.13 -11.78
CA MET A 1 -26.35 34.72 -11.39
C MET A 1 -25.21 34.14 -12.23
N VAL A 2 -23.95 34.53 -11.97
CA VAL A 2 -22.77 34.14 -12.80
C VAL A 2 -21.65 33.54 -11.93
N VAL A 3 -21.74 33.68 -10.60
CA VAL A 3 -20.69 33.27 -9.67
C VAL A 3 -20.58 31.73 -9.51
N GLU A 4 -21.66 30.99 -9.73
CA GLU A 4 -21.67 29.54 -9.48
C GLU A 4 -21.00 28.70 -10.59
N GLY A 5 -20.97 29.17 -11.83
CA GLY A 5 -20.37 28.43 -12.95
C GLY A 5 -18.85 28.37 -12.85
N VAL A 6 -18.23 29.52 -12.57
CA VAL A 6 -16.77 29.69 -12.49
C VAL A 6 -16.19 29.02 -11.23
N ALA A 7 -16.95 29.04 -10.12
CA ALA A 7 -16.51 28.45 -8.85
C ALA A 7 -16.35 26.92 -8.90
N TRP A 8 -17.16 26.22 -9.70
CA TRP A 8 -17.07 24.77 -9.83
C TRP A 8 -15.79 24.33 -10.56
N GLY A 9 -15.47 24.98 -11.68
CA GLY A 9 -14.27 24.69 -12.48
C GLY A 9 -12.98 24.84 -11.67
N VAL A 10 -12.85 25.97 -10.95
CA VAL A 10 -11.71 26.25 -10.06
C VAL A 10 -11.62 25.22 -8.92
N SER A 11 -12.75 24.83 -8.32
CA SER A 11 -12.79 23.82 -7.25
C SER A 11 -12.29 22.45 -7.73
N VAL A 12 -12.75 22.01 -8.91
CA VAL A 12 -12.30 20.73 -9.49
C VAL A 12 -10.82 20.80 -9.92
N ALA A 13 -10.38 21.90 -10.53
CA ALA A 13 -8.98 22.11 -10.87
C ALA A 13 -8.08 22.03 -9.62
N GLY A 14 -8.49 22.67 -8.52
CA GLY A 14 -7.81 22.57 -7.23
C GLY A 14 -7.75 21.14 -6.69
N TRP A 15 -8.82 20.36 -6.86
CA TRP A 15 -8.81 18.93 -6.50
C TRP A 15 -7.84 18.11 -7.36
N ILE A 16 -7.83 18.33 -8.68
CA ILE A 16 -6.91 17.63 -9.62
C ILE A 16 -5.45 17.91 -9.26
N MET A 17 -5.14 19.18 -8.96
CA MET A 17 -3.79 19.62 -8.61
C MET A 17 -3.41 19.31 -7.15
N SER A 18 -4.29 18.64 -6.40
CA SER A 18 -4.03 18.28 -5.01
C SER A 18 -2.87 17.29 -4.90
N PRO A 19 -1.97 17.45 -3.90
CA PRO A 19 -0.92 16.48 -3.62
C PRO A 19 -1.43 15.06 -3.36
N ILE A 20 -2.70 14.90 -2.97
CA ILE A 20 -3.33 13.59 -2.74
C ILE A 20 -3.37 12.78 -4.03
N ILE A 21 -3.76 13.41 -5.15
CA ILE A 21 -3.86 12.79 -6.47
C ILE A 21 -2.49 12.30 -6.93
N SER A 22 -1.47 13.15 -6.82
CA SER A 22 -0.10 12.79 -7.17
C SER A 22 0.43 11.65 -6.28
N LYS A 23 0.10 11.64 -4.97
CA LYS A 23 0.49 10.55 -4.06
C LYS A 23 -0.14 9.22 -4.45
N LEU A 24 -1.44 9.19 -4.78
CA LEU A 24 -2.13 7.97 -5.19
C LEU A 24 -1.55 7.40 -6.49
N LEU A 25 -1.33 8.26 -7.49
CA LEU A 25 -0.72 7.83 -8.76
C LEU A 25 0.72 7.33 -8.57
N ASN A 26 1.53 8.00 -7.75
CA ASN A 26 2.88 7.54 -7.43
C ASN A 26 2.86 6.20 -6.67
N LYS A 27 1.91 6.02 -5.74
CA LYS A 27 1.68 4.75 -5.05
C LYS A 27 1.35 3.68 -6.08
N ALA A 28 0.39 3.92 -6.98
CA ALA A 28 0.04 3.00 -8.07
C ALA A 28 1.24 2.65 -8.96
N LEU A 29 2.03 3.64 -9.40
CA LEU A 29 3.27 3.42 -10.16
C LEU A 29 4.25 2.50 -9.42
N SER A 30 4.42 2.68 -8.10
CA SER A 30 5.31 1.82 -7.31
C SER A 30 4.88 0.34 -7.27
N TYR A 31 3.58 0.06 -7.48
CA TYR A 31 3.04 -1.29 -7.55
C TYR A 31 2.99 -1.84 -8.98
N CYS A 32 2.82 -0.98 -9.99
CA CYS A 32 2.65 -1.37 -11.38
C CYS A 32 4.01 -1.51 -12.07
N LYS A 33 4.56 -2.73 -12.10
CA LYS A 33 5.85 -3.03 -12.75
C LYS A 33 5.78 -3.31 -14.27
N PHE A 34 4.68 -2.97 -14.94
CA PHE A 34 4.41 -3.40 -16.32
C PHE A 34 3.71 -2.32 -17.15
N ASP A 35 4.11 -2.20 -18.42
CA ASP A 35 3.50 -1.68 -19.69
C ASP A 35 2.57 -0.46 -19.68
N LYS A 36 2.18 0.03 -18.51
CA LYS A 36 1.24 1.13 -18.30
C LYS A 36 1.82 2.23 -17.42
N GLU A 37 3.09 2.11 -17.05
CA GLU A 37 3.83 3.18 -16.36
C GLU A 37 3.81 4.46 -17.22
N GLU A 38 4.12 4.34 -18.51
CA GLU A 38 4.05 5.46 -19.46
C GLU A 38 2.65 6.07 -19.52
N THR A 39 1.61 5.23 -19.53
CA THR A 39 0.21 5.68 -19.53
C THR A 39 -0.15 6.43 -18.25
N LEU A 40 0.28 5.93 -17.08
CA LEU A 40 0.01 6.57 -15.79
C LEU A 40 0.82 7.87 -15.63
N GLN A 41 2.05 7.90 -16.13
CA GLN A 41 2.87 9.11 -16.17
C GLN A 41 2.26 10.16 -17.10
N CYS A 42 1.78 9.76 -18.28
CA CYS A 42 1.06 10.65 -19.20
C CYS A 42 -0.21 11.20 -18.55
N LEU A 43 -0.96 10.36 -17.82
CA LEU A 43 -2.13 10.82 -17.06
C LEU A 43 -1.74 11.90 -16.04
N LEU A 44 -0.67 11.67 -15.27
CA LEU A 44 -0.20 12.58 -14.21
C LEU A 44 0.38 13.89 -14.74
N MET A 45 1.26 13.81 -15.75
CA MET A 45 2.05 14.94 -16.22
C MET A 45 1.35 15.76 -17.28
N ASP A 46 0.39 15.17 -17.98
CA ASP A 46 -0.04 15.70 -19.28
C ASP A 46 -1.57 15.89 -19.33
N VAL A 47 -2.32 14.82 -19.04
CA VAL A 47 -3.79 14.84 -19.14
C VAL A 47 -4.43 15.62 -17.99
N LEU A 48 -4.05 15.33 -16.74
CA LEU A 48 -4.64 15.98 -15.57
C LEU A 48 -4.39 17.50 -15.52
N PRO A 49 -3.15 18.00 -15.76
CA PRO A 49 -2.92 19.45 -15.78
C PRO A 49 -3.71 20.16 -16.87
N ARG A 50 -3.82 19.58 -18.07
CA ARG A 50 -4.63 20.16 -19.15
C ARG A 50 -6.11 20.14 -18.83
N LEU A 51 -6.62 19.09 -18.19
CA LEU A 51 -8.00 19.03 -17.73
C LEU A 51 -8.27 20.14 -16.72
N ALA A 52 -7.37 20.37 -15.75
CA ALA A 52 -7.51 21.44 -14.76
C ALA A 52 -7.60 22.82 -15.43
N LEU A 53 -6.70 23.13 -16.36
CA LEU A 53 -6.72 24.39 -17.12
C LEU A 53 -7.98 24.55 -17.97
N THR A 54 -8.44 23.47 -18.60
CA THR A 54 -9.68 23.48 -19.39
C THR A 54 -10.88 23.76 -18.50
N LEU A 55 -10.95 23.13 -17.32
CA LEU A 55 -12.05 23.34 -16.38
C LEU A 55 -12.05 24.75 -15.76
N GLU A 56 -10.89 25.36 -15.57
CA GLU A 56 -10.77 26.75 -15.10
C GLU A 56 -11.24 27.74 -16.18
N ALA A 57 -11.01 27.45 -17.46
CA ALA A 57 -11.38 28.30 -18.59
C ALA A 57 -12.83 28.08 -19.10
N VAL A 58 -13.51 27.02 -18.67
CA VAL A 58 -14.90 26.74 -19.08
C VAL A 58 -15.85 27.69 -18.35
N GLU A 59 -16.19 28.80 -19.01
CA GLU A 59 -17.24 29.72 -18.58
C GLU A 59 -18.64 29.29 -19.06
N ASP A 60 -18.71 28.44 -20.09
CA ASP A 60 -19.96 28.15 -20.80
C ASP A 60 -20.76 26.97 -20.20
N ILE A 61 -22.01 27.25 -19.86
CA ILE A 61 -22.97 26.31 -19.25
C ILE A 61 -23.27 25.14 -20.20
N HIS A 62 -23.14 25.33 -21.51
CA HIS A 62 -23.53 24.32 -22.49
C HIS A 62 -22.67 23.04 -22.44
N HIS A 63 -21.40 23.16 -22.06
CA HIS A 63 -20.47 22.02 -21.92
C HIS A 63 -20.28 21.57 -20.47
N ARG A 64 -20.79 22.34 -19.49
CA ARG A 64 -20.63 22.08 -18.06
C ARG A 64 -21.06 20.68 -17.66
N LYS A 65 -22.24 20.22 -18.10
CA LYS A 65 -22.76 18.89 -17.76
C LYS A 65 -21.84 17.76 -18.23
N PHE A 66 -21.26 17.88 -19.42
CA PHE A 66 -20.32 16.91 -19.96
C PHE A 66 -19.05 16.81 -19.11
N PHE A 67 -18.47 17.97 -18.74
CA PHE A 67 -17.32 18.01 -17.85
C PHE A 67 -17.63 17.51 -16.44
N GLU A 68 -18.81 17.82 -15.90
CA GLU A 68 -19.26 17.31 -14.60
C GLU A 68 -19.35 15.78 -14.58
N GLU A 69 -19.92 15.18 -15.63
CA GLU A 69 -20.00 13.72 -15.77
C GLU A 69 -18.62 13.09 -15.91
N MET A 70 -17.72 13.69 -16.71
CA MET A 70 -16.34 13.24 -16.86
C MET A 70 -15.56 13.30 -15.53
N VAL A 71 -15.62 14.43 -14.83
CA VAL A 71 -14.97 14.64 -13.53
C VAL A 71 -15.52 13.68 -12.49
N ARG A 72 -16.83 13.41 -12.51
CA ARG A 72 -17.44 12.42 -11.62
C ARG A 72 -16.89 11.02 -11.88
N GLY A 73 -16.76 10.62 -13.15
CA GLY A 73 -16.13 9.35 -13.53
C GLY A 73 -14.68 9.27 -13.07
N LEU A 74 -13.92 10.36 -13.26
CA LEU A 74 -12.54 10.47 -12.81
C LEU A 74 -12.41 10.32 -11.29
N LYS A 75 -13.23 11.04 -10.52
CA LYS A 75 -13.28 10.93 -9.05
C LYS A 75 -13.57 9.50 -8.60
N SER A 76 -14.54 8.85 -9.23
CA SER A 76 -14.87 7.44 -8.94
C SER A 76 -13.67 6.54 -9.17
N ALA A 77 -12.98 6.67 -10.32
CA ALA A 77 -11.82 5.85 -10.63
C ALA A 77 -10.65 6.07 -9.65
N PHE A 78 -10.47 7.29 -9.14
CA PHE A 78 -9.49 7.58 -8.09
C PHE A 78 -9.85 6.92 -6.75
N HIS A 79 -11.12 6.92 -6.38
CA HIS A 79 -11.59 6.21 -5.17
C HIS A 79 -11.44 4.69 -5.30
N ASP A 80 -11.76 4.12 -6.47
CA ASP A 80 -11.57 2.69 -6.73
C ASP A 80 -10.07 2.32 -6.66
N MET A 81 -9.20 3.18 -7.20
CA MET A 81 -7.75 3.00 -7.10
C MET A 81 -7.27 3.04 -5.65
N GLU A 82 -7.72 4.01 -4.86
CA GLU A 82 -7.39 4.12 -3.43
C GLU A 82 -7.79 2.84 -2.69
N TYR A 83 -9.02 2.38 -2.89
CA TYR A 83 -9.52 1.14 -2.31
C TYR A 83 -8.64 -0.08 -2.65
N ILE A 84 -8.29 -0.26 -3.92
CA ILE A 84 -7.42 -1.36 -4.37
C ILE A 84 -6.01 -1.25 -3.77
N LEU A 85 -5.44 -0.04 -3.73
CA LEU A 85 -4.10 0.19 -3.20
C LEU A 85 -4.01 -0.11 -1.71
N ASP A 86 -5.08 0.18 -0.96
CA ASP A 86 -5.15 -0.08 0.47
C ASP A 86 -5.32 -1.57 0.76
N ASP A 87 -6.11 -2.30 -0.04
CA ASP A 87 -6.20 -3.76 0.02
C ASP A 87 -4.84 -4.43 -0.24
N LEU A 88 -4.09 -3.96 -1.24
CA LEU A 88 -2.74 -4.45 -1.54
C LEU A 88 -1.76 -4.20 -0.40
N GLU A 89 -1.85 -3.03 0.23
CA GLU A 89 -1.04 -2.68 1.39
C GLU A 89 -1.38 -3.56 2.59
N TYR A 90 -2.67 -3.79 2.86
CA TYR A 90 -3.13 -4.71 3.89
C TYR A 90 -2.57 -6.12 3.70
N ILE A 91 -2.69 -6.69 2.50
CA ILE A 91 -2.16 -8.02 2.17
C ILE A 91 -0.65 -8.09 2.42
N ARG A 92 0.09 -7.04 2.04
CA ARG A 92 1.54 -6.94 2.26
C ARG A 92 1.89 -6.90 3.74
N HIS A 93 1.13 -6.16 4.55
CA HIS A 93 1.32 -6.12 6.00
C HIS A 93 1.05 -7.48 6.64
N GLN A 94 -0.03 -8.16 6.27
CA GLN A 94 -0.33 -9.51 6.77
C GLN A 94 0.81 -10.49 6.48
N LYS A 95 1.32 -10.50 5.24
CA LYS A 95 2.46 -11.35 4.87
C LYS A 95 3.72 -11.08 5.70
N LYS A 96 3.99 -9.81 6.03
CA LYS A 96 5.13 -9.45 6.90
C LYS A 96 4.94 -9.97 8.32
N LEU A 97 3.74 -9.84 8.87
CA LEU A 97 3.40 -10.32 10.22
C LEU A 97 3.52 -11.84 10.30
N ASP A 98 2.99 -12.57 9.31
CA ASP A 98 3.07 -14.03 9.28
C ASP A 98 4.51 -14.53 9.16
N LYS A 99 5.31 -13.86 8.32
CA LYS A 99 6.75 -14.14 8.22
C LYS A 99 7.44 -13.93 9.57
N LEU A 100 7.14 -12.83 10.27
CA LEU A 100 7.72 -12.54 11.59
C LEU A 100 7.32 -13.59 12.63
N LYS A 101 6.05 -13.99 12.69
CA LYS A 101 5.55 -15.06 13.56
C LYS A 101 6.27 -16.38 13.29
N SER A 102 6.44 -16.75 12.02
CA SER A 102 7.15 -17.98 11.63
C SER A 102 8.62 -17.98 12.07
N LEU A 103 9.29 -16.82 12.02
CA LEU A 103 10.67 -16.66 12.46
C LEU A 103 10.80 -16.77 13.99
N GLN A 104 9.86 -16.18 14.73
CA GLN A 104 9.82 -16.29 16.19
C GLN A 104 9.59 -17.74 16.64
N HIS A 105 8.65 -18.45 16.00
CA HIS A 105 8.43 -19.86 16.29
C HIS A 105 9.68 -20.71 16.00
N LYS A 106 10.36 -20.48 14.87
CA LYS A 106 11.64 -21.16 14.55
C LYS A 106 12.73 -20.85 15.59
N ARG A 107 12.85 -19.61 16.06
CA ARG A 107 13.82 -19.23 17.11
C ARG A 107 13.50 -19.88 18.45
N GLY A 108 12.23 -19.90 18.85
CA GLY A 108 11.77 -20.58 20.07
C GLY A 108 12.06 -22.08 20.03
N LYS A 109 11.72 -22.76 18.93
CA LYS A 109 11.97 -24.19 18.74
C LYS A 109 13.45 -24.54 18.71
N LYS A 110 14.29 -23.69 18.11
CA LYS A 110 15.75 -23.86 18.13
C LYS A 110 16.30 -23.73 19.55
N ARG A 111 15.85 -22.73 20.33
CA ARG A 111 16.26 -22.53 21.72
C ARG A 111 15.84 -23.69 22.65
N ALA A 112 14.63 -24.22 22.47
CA ALA A 112 14.15 -25.37 23.24
C ALA A 112 14.98 -26.64 22.97
N ARG A 113 15.33 -26.89 21.70
CA ARG A 113 16.22 -28.00 21.32
C ARG A 113 17.62 -27.85 21.92
N THR A 114 18.23 -26.67 21.79
CA THR A 114 19.57 -26.42 22.36
C THR A 114 19.61 -26.52 23.88
N ALA A 115 18.51 -26.18 24.58
CA ALA A 115 18.42 -26.35 26.03
C ALA A 115 18.33 -27.83 26.41
N SER A 116 17.49 -28.60 25.72
CA SER A 116 17.35 -30.05 25.93
C SER A 116 18.64 -30.81 25.63
N ASP A 117 19.38 -30.42 24.58
CA ASP A 117 20.66 -31.03 24.21
C ASP A 117 21.77 -30.71 25.25
N ALA A 118 21.75 -29.49 25.80
CA ALA A 118 22.67 -29.09 26.88
C ALA A 118 22.37 -29.83 28.19
N GLU A 119 21.09 -30.00 28.53
CA GLU A 119 20.67 -30.72 29.74
C GLU A 119 21.03 -32.21 29.67
N ALA A 120 20.81 -32.86 28.51
CA ALA A 120 21.19 -34.26 28.28
C ALA A 120 22.72 -34.46 28.34
N SER A 121 23.50 -33.51 27.82
CA SER A 121 24.97 -33.55 27.92
C SER A 121 25.46 -33.37 29.37
N THR A 122 24.80 -32.52 30.15
CA THR A 122 25.15 -32.26 31.55
C THR A 122 24.80 -33.47 32.43
N SER A 123 23.63 -34.08 32.21
CA SER A 123 23.19 -35.28 32.92
C SER A 123 24.13 -36.47 32.66
N ASN A 124 24.55 -36.69 31.41
CA ASN A 124 25.54 -37.73 31.06
C ASN A 124 26.91 -37.51 31.70
N LYS A 125 27.39 -36.26 31.81
CA LYS A 125 28.65 -35.97 32.52
C LYS A 125 28.55 -36.25 34.02
N VAL A 126 27.42 -35.91 34.66
CA VAL A 126 27.18 -36.19 36.08
C VAL A 126 27.13 -37.70 36.34
N LEU A 127 26.44 -38.46 35.49
CA LEU A 127 26.40 -39.93 35.54
C LEU A 127 27.79 -40.56 35.35
N SER A 128 28.65 -39.99 34.48
CA SER A 128 30.02 -40.48 34.30
C SER A 128 30.95 -40.25 35.50
N CYS A 129 30.64 -39.29 36.38
CA CYS A 129 31.41 -39.03 37.60
C CYS A 129 31.02 -39.92 38.80
N PHE A 130 29.85 -40.57 38.76
CA PHE A 130 29.34 -41.40 39.85
C PHE A 130 28.88 -42.77 39.33
N PRO A 131 29.81 -43.67 38.97
CA PRO A 131 29.47 -44.98 38.40
C PRO A 131 28.70 -45.91 39.36
N GLN A 132 28.72 -45.62 40.67
CA GLN A 132 28.08 -46.46 41.69
C GLN A 132 26.55 -46.33 41.75
N LEU A 133 25.94 -45.31 41.12
CA LEU A 133 24.50 -45.08 41.16
C LEU A 133 23.70 -45.94 40.16
N LEU A 134 24.36 -46.67 39.24
CA LEU A 134 23.70 -47.46 38.20
C LEU A 134 23.46 -48.94 38.58
N ALA A 135 23.87 -49.34 39.78
CA ALA A 135 23.79 -50.73 40.26
C ALA A 135 22.84 -50.85 41.46
N ILE A 136 21.55 -50.63 41.22
CA ILE A 136 20.44 -51.17 42.03
C ILE A 136 19.37 -51.67 41.07
#